data_AF-A0A2H3D2M3-F1
#
_entry.id   AF-A0A2H3D2M3-F1
#
_cell.length_a   1.000
_cell.length_b   1.000
_cell.length_c   1.000
_cell.angle_alpha   90.00
_cell.angle_beta   90.00
_cell.angle_gamma   90.00
#
_symmetry.space_group_name_H-M   'P 1'
#
loop_
_entity.id
_entity.type
_entity.pdbx_description
1 polymer ?
#
loop_
_entity_poly.entity_id
_entity_poly.type
_entity_poly.pdbx_seq_one_letter_code
_entity_poly.pdbx_strand_id
1 'polypeptide(L)'
;MYLPGSNIHLQFQARDSATFRSLVAKIVKRLEPFTSPVVLLIQQISDNKRFVLKLNDRRLGYRHSLNMEDDELPWTPALEEGLRAAVRDIQLGKVTNWFELVKDLMNPAQPRPKLWEDWMWEISTWTSRIEEHRTEVDAYRLLRRLQGHLIPRFYGLVHISISSSPRLHPIMDYVPGIVIEYIQGVSMGSLRPDVDIPRPEAEAIADRVMDAFRTIKAENRVMHNDIHIDNILLRDSDRSPDLIDFGWALTREPGMSEEEWEDSVAGSQDTRFVRRALMSKEHGVWRRKQTPLPMFHYSPLSWNEYVERQPDDYRKQAFEGVSGTDWEGTRENVLQWRVRPGVSWRDD
;
A
#
# COMPACT_ATOMS: atom_id res chain seq x y z
N MET A 1 22.43 -3.56 -11.24
CA MET A 1 21.54 -2.56 -11.88
C MET A 1 21.37 -1.37 -10.94
N TYR A 2 21.04 -0.18 -11.46
CA TYR A 2 20.66 1.03 -10.69
C TYR A 2 21.65 1.45 -9.57
N LEU A 3 22.91 1.68 -9.93
CA LEU A 3 23.95 2.04 -8.97
C LEU A 3 23.84 3.51 -8.53
N PRO A 4 23.99 3.81 -7.22
CA PRO A 4 24.14 5.18 -6.74
C PRO A 4 25.28 5.92 -7.45
N GLY A 5 25.05 7.19 -7.78
CA GLY A 5 25.99 8.03 -8.51
C GLY A 5 25.87 7.96 -10.03
N SER A 6 25.27 6.89 -10.58
CA SER A 6 25.07 6.74 -12.04
C SER A 6 23.92 7.59 -12.57
N ASN A 7 24.00 7.94 -13.85
CA ASN A 7 22.89 8.57 -14.57
C ASN A 7 21.88 7.52 -15.01
N ILE A 8 20.61 7.89 -14.99
CA ILE A 8 19.50 7.11 -15.51
C ILE A 8 18.79 7.90 -16.60
N HIS A 9 18.58 7.25 -17.74
CA HIS A 9 17.90 7.81 -18.90
C HIS A 9 16.47 7.29 -18.93
N LEU A 10 15.52 8.21 -18.83
CA LEU A 10 14.09 7.93 -18.72
C LEU A 10 13.37 8.52 -19.92
N GLN A 11 12.40 7.80 -20.47
CA GLN A 11 11.33 8.41 -21.23
C GLN A 11 10.25 8.80 -20.21
N PHE A 12 10.02 10.09 -20.00
CA PHE A 12 9.07 10.62 -19.03
C PHE A 12 7.84 11.19 -19.71
N GLN A 13 6.66 10.77 -19.26
CA GLN A 13 5.37 11.35 -19.64
C GLN A 13 4.78 12.04 -18.41
N ALA A 14 4.70 13.37 -18.46
CA ALA A 14 4.06 14.14 -17.40
C ALA A 14 2.57 13.76 -17.26
N ARG A 15 2.02 13.85 -16.05
CA ARG A 15 0.62 13.50 -15.75
C ARG A 15 -0.39 14.13 -16.72
N ASP A 16 -0.15 15.38 -17.12
CA ASP A 16 -1.04 16.17 -17.96
C ASP A 16 -0.56 16.22 -19.44
N SER A 17 0.31 15.29 -19.86
CA SER A 17 0.89 15.19 -21.20
C SER A 17 0.55 13.87 -21.90
N ALA A 18 0.29 13.93 -23.20
CA ALA A 18 0.11 12.74 -24.04
C ALA A 18 1.43 12.17 -24.59
N THR A 19 2.54 12.91 -24.47
CA THR A 19 3.82 12.54 -25.10
C THR A 19 4.92 12.28 -24.07
N PHE A 20 5.78 11.33 -24.41
CA PHE A 20 7.02 11.05 -23.69
C PHE A 20 8.13 12.00 -24.16
N ARG A 21 8.96 12.43 -23.21
CA ARG A 21 10.18 13.20 -23.46
C ARG A 21 11.35 12.58 -22.73
N SER A 22 12.56 12.75 -23.27
CA SER A 22 13.77 12.30 -22.59
C SER A 22 14.00 13.10 -21.31
N LEU A 23 14.27 12.39 -20.21
CA LEU A 23 14.66 12.94 -18.92
C LEU A 23 15.92 12.20 -18.44
N VAL A 24 16.92 12.96 -17.99
CA VAL A 24 18.12 12.38 -17.38
C VAL A 24 18.18 12.80 -15.92
N ALA A 25 18.36 11.83 -15.04
CA ALA A 25 18.51 12.04 -13.62
C ALA A 25 19.72 11.28 -13.09
N LYS A 26 20.22 11.67 -11.92
CA LYS A 26 21.25 10.94 -11.18
C LYS A 26 20.59 10.08 -10.10
N ILE A 27 21.00 8.82 -9.99
CA ILE A 27 20.57 7.95 -8.90
C ILE A 27 21.31 8.40 -7.63
N VAL A 28 20.56 8.85 -6.61
CA VAL A 28 21.12 9.26 -5.32
C VAL A 28 21.33 8.05 -4.43
N LYS A 29 20.28 7.25 -4.25
CA LYS A 29 20.34 5.98 -3.52
C LYS A 29 19.19 5.07 -3.89
N ARG A 30 19.35 3.79 -3.55
CA ARG A 30 18.27 2.79 -3.54
C ARG A 30 17.53 2.87 -2.20
N LEU A 31 16.22 2.72 -2.23
CA LEU A 31 15.39 2.59 -1.04
C LEU A 31 15.04 1.09 -0.91
N GLU A 32 15.80 0.39 -0.08
CA GLU A 32 15.73 -1.06 0.11
C GLU A 32 15.01 -1.41 1.45
N PRO A 33 14.42 -2.61 1.57
CA PRO A 33 14.36 -3.70 0.57
C PRO A 33 13.39 -3.42 -0.59
N PHE A 34 13.59 -4.11 -1.72
CA PHE A 34 12.62 -4.11 -2.81
C PHE A 34 11.66 -5.28 -2.62
N THR A 35 10.38 -4.99 -2.38
CA THR A 35 9.32 -6.01 -2.34
C THR A 35 8.90 -6.35 -3.77
N SER A 36 8.14 -5.48 -4.42
CA SER A 36 7.70 -5.63 -5.82
C SER A 36 8.42 -4.67 -6.78
N PRO A 37 8.29 -3.32 -6.64
CA PRO A 37 9.04 -2.38 -7.47
C PRO A 37 10.43 -2.06 -6.89
N VAL A 38 11.36 -1.72 -7.77
CA VAL A 38 12.62 -1.07 -7.42
C VAL A 38 12.32 0.39 -7.10
N VAL A 39 12.69 0.84 -5.91
CA VAL A 39 12.45 2.21 -5.46
C VAL A 39 13.77 2.98 -5.38
N LEU A 40 13.89 4.08 -6.12
CA LEU A 40 15.09 4.90 -6.22
C LEU A 40 14.80 6.33 -5.78
N LEU A 41 15.69 6.91 -4.99
CA LEU A 41 15.77 8.36 -4.87
C LEU A 41 16.62 8.88 -6.03
N ILE A 42 16.01 9.69 -6.90
CA ILE A 42 16.70 10.30 -8.04
C ILE A 42 16.78 11.82 -7.88
N GLN A 43 17.78 12.43 -8.49
CA GLN A 43 17.94 13.87 -8.57
C GLN A 43 17.99 14.31 -10.02
N GLN A 44 17.08 15.19 -10.41
CA GLN A 44 17.07 15.76 -11.76
C GLN A 44 18.29 16.66 -11.96
N ILE A 45 19.00 16.47 -13.08
CA ILE A 45 20.27 17.17 -13.33
C ILE A 45 20.06 18.67 -13.54
N SER A 46 18.93 19.07 -14.13
CA SER A 46 18.71 20.46 -14.54
C SER A 46 18.44 21.41 -13.36
N ASP A 47 17.73 20.96 -12.32
CA ASP A 47 17.29 21.84 -11.22
C ASP A 47 17.57 21.24 -9.83
N ASN A 48 18.33 20.14 -9.76
CA ASN A 48 18.71 19.46 -8.53
C ASN A 48 17.53 19.00 -7.65
N LYS A 49 16.30 18.98 -8.17
CA LYS A 49 15.14 18.48 -7.42
C LYS A 49 15.20 16.97 -7.27
N ARG A 50 14.72 16.50 -6.12
CA ARG A 50 14.69 15.08 -5.76
C ARG A 50 13.30 14.51 -5.93
N PHE A 51 13.26 13.28 -6.43
CA PHE A 51 12.02 12.55 -6.68
C PHE A 51 12.20 11.09 -6.28
N VAL A 52 11.09 10.43 -5.98
CA VAL A 52 11.05 8.96 -5.89
C VAL A 52 10.69 8.43 -7.27
N LEU A 53 11.49 7.48 -7.73
CA LEU A 53 11.29 6.72 -8.95
C LEU A 53 11.00 5.27 -8.56
N LYS A 54 9.77 4.81 -8.79
CA LYS A 54 9.38 3.40 -8.64
C LYS A 54 9.40 2.73 -10.01
N LEU A 55 10.11 1.61 -10.13
CA LEU A 55 10.30 0.87 -11.39
C LEU A 55 9.87 -0.59 -11.23
N ASN A 56 9.01 -1.07 -12.13
CA ASN A 56 8.54 -2.45 -12.18
C ASN A 56 9.52 -3.32 -12.99
N ASP A 57 10.78 -3.33 -12.56
CA ASP A 57 11.83 -4.10 -13.21
C ASP A 57 11.79 -5.55 -12.73
N ARG A 58 11.21 -6.45 -13.55
CA ARG A 58 11.08 -7.89 -13.23
C ARG A 58 12.40 -8.59 -12.90
N ARG A 59 13.53 -8.00 -13.28
CA ARG A 59 14.87 -8.55 -13.05
C ARG A 59 15.35 -8.36 -11.61
N LEU A 60 14.61 -7.62 -10.79
CA LEU A 60 14.92 -7.26 -9.40
C LEU A 60 13.67 -7.41 -8.51
N GLY A 61 13.84 -7.41 -7.19
CA GLY A 61 12.76 -7.56 -6.21
C GLY A 61 12.32 -9.00 -6.02
N TYR A 62 11.27 -9.22 -5.24
CA TYR A 62 10.76 -10.56 -4.94
C TYR A 62 10.20 -11.23 -6.19
N ARG A 63 10.59 -12.48 -6.41
CA ARG A 63 10.18 -13.31 -7.55
C ARG A 63 9.55 -14.57 -6.99
N HIS A 64 8.23 -14.68 -7.15
CA HIS A 64 7.48 -15.85 -6.70
C HIS A 64 7.95 -17.08 -7.50
N SER A 65 8.45 -18.11 -6.81
CA SER A 65 8.50 -19.48 -7.29
C SER A 65 7.67 -20.34 -6.33
N LEU A 66 6.84 -21.27 -6.83
CA LEU A 66 6.06 -22.17 -5.96
C LEU A 66 6.87 -23.37 -5.45
N ASN A 67 8.18 -23.42 -5.70
CA ASN A 67 9.05 -24.35 -4.99
C ASN A 67 9.31 -23.80 -3.59
N MET A 68 8.30 -23.93 -2.72
CA MET A 68 8.29 -23.52 -1.30
C MET A 68 9.44 -24.12 -0.45
N GLU A 69 10.31 -24.94 -1.05
CA GLU A 69 11.44 -25.61 -0.40
C GLU A 69 12.81 -25.11 -0.90
N ASP A 70 12.91 -24.40 -2.04
CA ASP A 70 14.18 -23.90 -2.59
C ASP A 70 14.01 -22.50 -3.19
N ASP A 71 14.75 -21.55 -2.61
CA ASP A 71 15.29 -20.26 -3.07
C ASP A 71 14.59 -19.46 -4.20
N GLU A 72 14.65 -18.13 -4.02
CA GLU A 72 14.32 -17.11 -5.03
C GLU A 72 14.77 -17.53 -6.43
N LEU A 73 13.88 -17.52 -7.43
CA LEU A 73 14.30 -17.69 -8.82
C LEU A 73 15.21 -16.49 -9.17
N PRO A 74 16.53 -16.64 -9.36
CA PRO A 74 17.42 -15.50 -9.59
C PRO A 74 17.38 -15.12 -11.07
N TRP A 75 17.54 -13.84 -11.39
CA TRP A 75 17.46 -13.42 -12.80
C TRP A 75 18.79 -13.81 -13.46
N THR A 76 18.72 -14.46 -14.61
CA THR A 76 19.91 -14.87 -15.36
C THR A 76 19.78 -14.49 -16.84
N PRO A 77 20.92 -14.28 -17.54
CA PRO A 77 20.90 -14.09 -18.99
C PRO A 77 20.25 -15.25 -19.75
N ALA A 78 20.39 -16.49 -19.25
CA ALA A 78 19.77 -17.66 -19.85
C ALA A 78 18.24 -17.62 -19.75
N LEU A 79 17.72 -17.21 -18.59
CA LEU A 79 16.28 -17.01 -18.40
C LEU A 79 15.74 -15.90 -19.31
N GLU A 80 16.49 -14.80 -19.45
CA GLU A 80 16.12 -13.71 -20.35
C GLU A 80 16.01 -14.17 -21.82
N GLU A 81 16.92 -15.04 -22.26
CA GLU A 81 16.87 -15.62 -23.61
C GLU A 81 15.71 -16.61 -23.76
N GLY A 82 15.46 -17.45 -22.75
CA GLY A 82 14.32 -18.36 -22.71
C GLY A 82 12.99 -17.62 -22.81
N LEU A 83 12.82 -16.54 -22.03
CA LEU A 83 11.67 -15.66 -22.11
C LEU A 83 11.53 -15.01 -23.49
N ARG A 84 12.63 -14.53 -24.08
CA ARG A 84 12.61 -13.94 -25.42
C ARG A 84 12.15 -14.94 -26.49
N ALA A 85 12.62 -16.17 -26.42
CA ALA A 85 12.20 -17.25 -27.32
C ALA A 85 10.71 -17.56 -27.13
N ALA A 86 10.26 -17.72 -25.88
CA ALA A 86 8.86 -18.00 -25.56
C ALA A 86 7.92 -16.89 -26.05
N VAL A 87 8.26 -15.62 -25.84
CA VAL A 87 7.47 -14.48 -26.35
C VAL A 87 7.32 -14.53 -27.87
N ARG A 88 8.39 -14.85 -28.61
CA ARG A 88 8.32 -15.01 -30.07
C ARG A 88 7.40 -16.16 -30.47
N ASP A 89 7.52 -17.30 -29.79
CA ASP A 89 6.71 -18.47 -30.11
C ASP A 89 5.23 -18.26 -29.77
N ILE A 90 4.91 -17.51 -28.71
CA ILE A 90 3.54 -17.06 -28.39
C ILE A 90 2.99 -16.19 -29.52
N GLN A 91 3.76 -15.20 -29.99
CA GLN A 91 3.33 -14.30 -31.06
C GLN A 91 3.12 -15.00 -32.40
N LEU A 92 3.90 -16.05 -32.65
CA LEU A 92 3.74 -16.91 -33.82
C LEU A 92 2.63 -17.96 -33.66
N GLY A 93 1.96 -18.01 -32.50
CA GLY A 93 0.90 -18.98 -32.20
C GLY A 93 1.38 -20.42 -32.08
N LYS A 94 2.68 -20.64 -31.86
CA LYS A 94 3.27 -21.98 -31.71
C LYS A 94 3.05 -22.58 -30.33
N VAL A 95 2.92 -21.72 -29.31
CA VAL A 95 2.65 -22.11 -27.93
C VAL A 95 1.47 -21.30 -27.39
N THR A 96 0.85 -21.82 -26.34
CA THR A 96 -0.29 -21.18 -25.67
C THR A 96 0.04 -19.76 -25.24
N ASN A 97 -0.90 -18.84 -25.43
CA ASN A 97 -0.73 -17.45 -24.99
C ASN A 97 -0.80 -17.36 -23.46
N TRP A 98 0.36 -17.46 -22.84
CA TRP A 98 0.50 -17.46 -21.40
C TRP A 98 0.10 -16.13 -20.76
N PHE A 99 0.18 -15.01 -21.49
CA PHE A 99 -0.25 -13.69 -20.99
C PHE A 99 -1.74 -13.61 -20.70
N GLU A 100 -2.58 -14.33 -21.44
CA GLU A 100 -4.02 -14.40 -21.16
C GLU A 100 -4.33 -15.45 -20.10
N LEU A 101 -3.58 -16.55 -20.11
CA LEU A 101 -3.80 -17.65 -19.19
C LEU A 101 -3.52 -17.24 -17.73
N VAL A 102 -2.43 -16.49 -17.46
CA VAL A 102 -2.07 -16.09 -16.09
C VAL A 102 -2.97 -15.04 -15.46
N LYS A 103 -3.82 -14.34 -16.22
CA LYS A 103 -4.76 -13.35 -15.67
C LYS A 103 -5.88 -14.00 -14.88
N ASP A 104 -6.28 -15.21 -15.27
CA ASP A 104 -7.33 -15.97 -14.59
C ASP A 104 -6.70 -17.12 -13.81
N LEU A 105 -6.41 -16.87 -12.53
CA LEU A 105 -5.84 -17.87 -11.62
C LEU A 105 -6.72 -19.13 -11.46
N MET A 106 -8.00 -19.07 -11.83
CA MET A 106 -8.94 -20.19 -11.79
C MET A 106 -9.10 -20.87 -13.15
N ASN A 107 -8.34 -20.43 -14.17
CA ASN A 107 -8.45 -20.99 -15.50
C ASN A 107 -8.08 -22.50 -15.48
N PRO A 108 -9.01 -23.41 -15.83
CA PRO A 108 -8.75 -24.85 -15.75
C PRO A 108 -7.67 -25.32 -16.74
N ALA A 109 -7.31 -24.49 -17.73
CA ALA A 109 -6.22 -24.76 -18.66
C ALA A 109 -4.83 -24.47 -18.05
N GLN A 110 -4.74 -23.85 -16.86
CA GLN A 110 -3.45 -23.63 -16.21
C GLN A 110 -2.83 -24.98 -15.77
N PRO A 111 -1.64 -25.37 -16.26
CA PRO A 111 -0.89 -26.45 -15.66
C PRO A 111 -0.60 -26.16 -14.19
N ARG A 112 -0.47 -27.21 -13.40
CA ARG A 112 -0.07 -27.08 -11.99
C ARG A 112 1.25 -26.31 -11.89
N PRO A 113 1.44 -25.41 -10.91
CA PRO A 113 2.64 -24.59 -10.81
C PRO A 113 3.98 -25.33 -10.81
N LYS A 114 4.02 -26.57 -10.30
CA LYS A 114 5.21 -27.44 -10.36
C LYS A 114 5.65 -27.84 -11.78
N LEU A 115 4.81 -27.58 -12.78
CA LEU A 115 5.06 -27.87 -14.19
C LEU A 115 5.42 -26.61 -14.99
N TRP A 116 5.49 -25.44 -14.34
CA TRP A 116 5.81 -24.20 -15.00
C TRP A 116 7.29 -24.12 -15.29
N GLU A 117 7.63 -23.73 -16.51
CA GLU A 117 8.99 -23.37 -16.90
C GLU A 117 9.36 -22.00 -16.32
N ASP A 118 10.65 -21.70 -16.16
CA ASP A 118 11.11 -20.44 -15.56
C ASP A 118 10.59 -19.19 -16.29
N TRP A 119 10.43 -19.25 -17.62
CA TRP A 119 9.88 -18.12 -18.39
C TRP A 119 8.37 -17.92 -18.13
N MET A 120 7.64 -18.97 -17.76
CA MET A 120 6.22 -18.86 -17.38
C MET A 120 6.08 -18.09 -16.06
N TRP A 121 6.99 -18.34 -15.12
CA TRP A 121 7.12 -17.56 -13.88
C TRP A 121 7.45 -16.09 -14.14
N GLU A 122 8.30 -15.81 -15.13
CA GLU A 122 8.62 -14.44 -15.53
C GLU A 122 7.41 -13.68 -16.08
N ILE A 123 6.61 -14.33 -16.93
CA ILE A 123 5.38 -13.74 -17.45
C ILE A 123 4.38 -13.50 -16.32
N SER A 124 4.19 -14.47 -15.42
CA SER A 124 3.31 -14.32 -14.25
C SER A 124 3.76 -13.16 -13.36
N THR A 125 5.04 -13.12 -12.99
CA THR A 125 5.62 -12.04 -12.18
C THR A 125 5.44 -10.69 -12.85
N TRP A 126 5.72 -10.60 -14.15
CA TRP A 126 5.51 -9.37 -14.90
C TRP A 126 4.04 -8.95 -14.93
N THR A 127 3.11 -9.87 -15.20
CA THR A 127 1.67 -9.56 -15.24
C THR A 127 1.20 -8.98 -13.92
N SER A 128 1.51 -9.63 -12.78
CA SER A 128 1.13 -9.13 -11.46
C SER A 128 1.71 -7.74 -11.18
N ARG A 129 2.98 -7.50 -11.50
CA ARG A 129 3.60 -6.17 -11.31
C ARG A 129 3.01 -5.09 -12.20
N ILE A 130 2.56 -5.43 -13.41
CA ILE A 130 1.88 -4.49 -14.29
C ILE A 130 0.48 -4.17 -13.78
N GLU A 131 -0.23 -5.14 -13.20
CA GLU A 131 -1.50 -4.91 -12.54
C GLU A 131 -1.33 -3.98 -11.33
N GLU A 132 -0.39 -4.29 -10.43
CA GLU A 132 -0.05 -3.43 -9.29
C GLU A 132 0.32 -2.00 -9.73
N HIS A 133 1.14 -1.88 -10.79
CA HIS A 133 1.51 -0.59 -11.36
C HIS A 133 0.31 0.21 -11.87
N ARG A 134 -0.63 -0.44 -12.57
CA ARG A 134 -1.84 0.20 -13.09
C ARG A 134 -2.72 0.67 -11.96
N THR A 135 -2.95 -0.20 -10.99
CA THR A 135 -3.69 0.09 -9.77
C THR A 135 -3.10 1.28 -9.02
N GLU A 136 -1.78 1.31 -8.80
CA GLU A 136 -1.12 2.43 -8.12
C GLU A 136 -1.30 3.74 -8.91
N VAL A 137 -1.11 3.71 -10.23
CA VAL A 137 -1.30 4.88 -11.10
C VAL A 137 -2.74 5.40 -11.04
N ASP A 138 -3.73 4.50 -11.07
CA ASP A 138 -5.13 4.88 -11.04
C ASP A 138 -5.55 5.41 -9.67
N ALA A 139 -5.02 4.85 -8.58
CA ALA A 139 -5.18 5.38 -7.24
C ALA A 139 -4.67 6.83 -7.15
N TYR A 140 -3.46 7.12 -7.64
CA TYR A 140 -2.94 8.49 -7.69
C TYR A 140 -3.83 9.42 -8.52
N ARG A 141 -4.32 8.96 -9.67
CA ARG A 141 -5.21 9.77 -10.53
C ARG A 141 -6.54 10.09 -9.84
N LEU A 142 -7.15 9.11 -9.18
CA LEU A 142 -8.43 9.24 -8.50
C LEU A 142 -8.31 10.12 -7.24
N LEU A 143 -7.20 10.02 -6.51
CA LEU A 143 -6.92 10.79 -5.28
C LEU A 143 -6.19 12.11 -5.55
N ARG A 144 -6.34 12.69 -6.75
CA ARG A 144 -5.63 13.92 -7.16
C ARG A 144 -5.75 15.07 -6.17
N ARG A 145 -6.90 15.21 -5.49
CA ARG A 145 -7.16 16.28 -4.50
C ARG A 145 -6.31 16.14 -3.23
N LEU A 146 -5.88 14.93 -2.90
CA LEU A 146 -5.15 14.61 -1.67
C LEU A 146 -3.62 14.66 -1.83
N GLN A 147 -3.15 14.79 -3.08
CA GLN A 147 -1.74 14.80 -3.42
C GLN A 147 -0.99 16.02 -2.84
N GLY A 148 0.16 15.75 -2.23
CA GLY A 148 1.04 16.73 -1.60
C GLY A 148 0.67 17.09 -0.16
N HIS A 149 -0.32 16.42 0.45
CA HIS A 149 -0.66 16.62 1.85
C HIS A 149 -1.09 15.33 2.60
N LEU A 150 -1.74 14.36 1.93
CA LEU A 150 -2.04 13.03 2.51
C LEU A 150 -1.42 11.89 1.73
N ILE A 151 -1.08 12.11 0.47
CA ILE A 151 -0.35 11.17 -0.37
C ILE A 151 0.69 11.95 -1.19
N PRO A 152 1.78 11.31 -1.65
CA PRO A 152 2.76 11.96 -2.52
C PRO A 152 2.15 12.56 -3.79
N ARG A 153 2.72 13.66 -4.30
CA ARG A 153 2.37 14.14 -5.64
C ARG A 153 2.82 13.15 -6.72
N PHE A 154 1.93 12.82 -7.64
CA PHE A 154 2.22 12.03 -8.83
C PHE A 154 2.62 12.96 -9.98
N TYR A 155 3.86 12.83 -10.47
CA TYR A 155 4.38 13.66 -11.55
C TYR A 155 4.16 13.06 -12.93
N GLY A 156 4.15 11.74 -13.04
CA GLY A 156 3.94 11.08 -14.32
C GLY A 156 4.50 9.66 -14.41
N LEU A 157 4.38 9.12 -15.62
CA LEU A 157 4.86 7.80 -15.99
C LEU A 157 6.28 7.88 -16.53
N VAL A 158 7.03 6.78 -16.39
CA VAL A 158 8.33 6.62 -17.01
C VAL A 158 8.50 5.26 -17.66
N HIS A 159 9.29 5.23 -18.73
CA HIS A 159 9.80 4.01 -19.34
C HIS A 159 11.33 4.04 -19.40
N ILE A 160 11.96 2.89 -19.10
CA ILE A 160 13.38 2.64 -19.37
C ILE A 160 13.45 1.60 -20.48
N SER A 161 13.97 1.97 -21.64
CA SER A 161 14.15 1.02 -22.75
C SER A 161 15.11 -0.11 -22.36
N ILE A 162 14.69 -1.36 -22.58
CA ILE A 162 15.51 -2.55 -22.29
C ILE A 162 16.22 -3.04 -23.56
N SER A 163 15.59 -2.90 -24.73
CA SER A 163 16.09 -3.39 -26.00
C SER A 163 16.00 -2.33 -27.10
N SER A 164 16.98 -2.35 -28.01
CA SER A 164 17.00 -1.52 -29.23
C SER A 164 16.47 -2.28 -30.47
N SER A 165 16.18 -3.57 -30.32
CA SER A 165 15.70 -4.48 -31.37
C SER A 165 14.18 -4.37 -31.55
N PRO A 166 13.57 -4.94 -32.62
CA PRO A 166 12.15 -4.68 -32.91
C PRO A 166 11.25 -5.01 -31.73
N ARG A 167 10.27 -4.14 -31.51
CA ARG A 167 9.29 -4.25 -30.41
C ARG A 167 8.59 -5.59 -30.51
N LEU A 168 8.84 -6.47 -29.55
CA LEU A 168 8.16 -7.76 -29.47
C LEU A 168 6.93 -7.57 -28.59
N HIS A 169 7.15 -7.42 -27.30
CA HIS A 169 6.10 -7.31 -26.30
C HIS A 169 6.59 -6.37 -25.19
N PRO A 170 5.71 -5.61 -24.51
CA PRO A 170 6.12 -4.67 -23.46
C PRO A 170 7.06 -5.24 -22.40
N ILE A 171 6.93 -6.53 -22.05
CA ILE A 171 7.84 -7.27 -21.14
C ILE A 171 9.33 -7.27 -21.57
N MET A 172 9.61 -7.08 -22.86
CA MET A 172 10.94 -7.05 -23.46
C MET A 172 11.37 -5.66 -23.93
N ASP A 173 10.42 -4.73 -24.07
CA ASP A 173 10.67 -3.44 -24.71
C ASP A 173 11.13 -2.39 -23.69
N TYR A 174 10.49 -2.33 -22.52
CA TYR A 174 10.79 -1.32 -21.50
C TYR A 174 10.41 -1.76 -20.07
N VAL A 175 11.03 -1.11 -19.09
CA VAL A 175 10.62 -1.15 -17.68
C VAL A 175 9.65 0.01 -17.41
N PRO A 176 8.38 -0.26 -17.02
CA PRO A 176 7.45 0.78 -16.61
C PRO A 176 7.73 1.27 -15.20
N GLY A 177 7.38 2.51 -14.93
CA GLY A 177 7.48 3.08 -13.59
C GLY A 177 6.73 4.39 -13.44
N ILE A 178 6.80 4.93 -12.23
CA ILE A 178 6.22 6.22 -11.87
C ILE A 178 7.25 7.13 -11.21
N VAL A 179 7.05 8.44 -11.37
CA VAL A 179 7.79 9.47 -10.63
C VAL A 179 6.83 10.15 -9.67
N ILE A 180 7.16 10.13 -8.38
CA ILE A 180 6.37 10.71 -7.31
C ILE A 180 7.22 11.61 -6.41
N GLU A 181 6.55 12.41 -5.58
CA GLU A 181 7.18 13.28 -4.59
C GLU A 181 8.10 12.50 -3.66
N TYR A 182 9.30 13.05 -3.47
CA TYR A 182 10.16 12.62 -2.38
C TYR A 182 9.70 13.29 -1.09
N ILE A 183 9.20 12.48 -0.16
CA ILE A 183 8.82 12.92 1.18
C ILE A 183 10.06 12.91 2.07
N GLN A 184 10.48 14.09 2.51
CA GLN A 184 11.51 14.23 3.54
C GLN A 184 10.86 13.92 4.90
N GLY A 185 11.14 12.73 5.41
CA GLY A 185 10.47 12.20 6.59
C GLY A 185 11.00 10.82 6.98
N VAL A 186 10.30 10.22 7.93
CA VAL A 186 10.60 8.88 8.46
C VAL A 186 9.35 8.02 8.41
N SER A 187 9.52 6.72 8.18
CA SER A 187 8.41 5.78 8.24
C SER A 187 7.93 5.61 9.67
N MET A 188 6.62 5.55 9.88
CA MET A 188 6.04 5.38 11.21
C MET A 188 6.51 4.08 11.86
N GLY A 189 6.70 2.99 11.10
CA GLY A 189 7.23 1.73 11.63
C GLY A 189 8.69 1.76 12.09
N SER A 190 9.45 2.80 11.71
CA SER A 190 10.82 3.00 12.22
C SER A 190 10.87 3.69 13.58
N LEU A 191 9.73 4.12 14.13
CA LEU A 191 9.64 4.85 15.39
C LEU A 191 8.91 4.02 16.44
N ARG A 192 9.32 4.16 17.70
CA ARG A 192 8.64 3.55 18.85
C ARG A 192 8.03 4.62 19.74
N PRO A 193 6.70 4.59 19.94
CA PRO A 193 6.06 5.41 20.97
C PRO A 193 6.70 5.19 22.35
N ASP A 194 6.74 6.24 23.17
CA ASP A 194 7.43 6.34 24.48
C ASP A 194 8.96 6.27 24.46
N VAL A 195 9.58 5.94 23.32
CA VAL A 195 11.04 5.92 23.19
C VAL A 195 11.50 7.03 22.26
N ASP A 196 11.03 7.00 21.02
CA ASP A 196 11.42 7.95 19.97
C ASP A 196 10.45 9.13 19.89
N ILE A 197 9.19 8.92 20.31
CA ILE A 197 8.14 9.94 20.33
C ILE A 197 7.40 9.92 21.67
N PRO A 198 7.20 11.08 22.34
CA PRO A 198 6.39 11.16 23.56
C PRO A 198 4.95 10.67 23.36
N ARG A 199 4.38 10.02 24.39
CA ARG A 199 3.03 9.44 24.34
C ARG A 199 1.95 10.37 23.77
N PRO A 200 1.83 11.64 24.20
CA PRO A 200 0.77 12.51 23.69
C PRO A 200 0.91 12.82 22.20
N GLU A 201 2.15 12.93 21.71
CA GLU A 201 2.44 13.16 20.29
C GLU A 201 2.16 11.91 19.45
N ALA A 202 2.52 10.72 19.95
CA ALA A 202 2.21 9.46 19.29
C ALA A 202 0.68 9.24 19.14
N GLU A 203 -0.10 9.54 20.19
CA GLU A 203 -1.56 9.48 20.12
C GLU A 203 -2.12 10.52 19.12
N ALA A 204 -1.57 11.73 19.08
CA ALA A 204 -1.98 12.76 18.11
C ALA A 204 -1.64 12.39 16.66
N ILE A 205 -0.48 11.76 16.42
CA ILE A 205 -0.12 11.20 15.10
C ILE A 205 -1.12 10.10 14.72
N ALA A 206 -1.42 9.18 15.65
CA ALA A 206 -2.38 8.10 15.41
C ALA A 206 -3.78 8.61 15.06
N ASP A 207 -4.23 9.71 15.67
CA ASP A 207 -5.48 10.37 15.32
C ASP A 207 -5.43 10.98 13.91
N ARG A 208 -4.36 11.69 13.56
CA ARG A 208 -4.18 12.21 12.18
C ARG A 208 -4.14 11.12 11.12
N VAL A 209 -3.54 9.96 11.43
CA VAL A 209 -3.54 8.79 10.54
C VAL A 209 -4.96 8.26 10.34
N MET A 210 -5.75 8.14 11.41
CA MET A 210 -7.15 7.73 11.28
C MET A 210 -7.95 8.73 10.42
N ASP A 211 -7.71 10.02 10.59
CA ASP A 211 -8.37 11.06 9.79
C ASP A 211 -7.94 10.99 8.31
N ALA A 212 -6.67 10.65 8.02
CA ALA A 212 -6.20 10.43 6.66
C ALA A 212 -6.98 9.29 5.96
N PHE A 213 -7.13 8.14 6.64
CA PHE A 213 -7.89 7.00 6.10
C PHE A 213 -9.39 7.30 5.97
N ARG A 214 -9.98 8.03 6.92
CA ARG A 214 -11.36 8.53 6.79
C ARG A 214 -11.51 9.47 5.58
N THR A 215 -10.53 10.34 5.36
CA THR A 215 -10.52 11.26 4.21
C THR A 215 -10.46 10.49 2.89
N ILE A 216 -9.59 9.48 2.78
CA ILE A 216 -9.53 8.61 1.58
C ILE A 216 -10.86 7.87 1.39
N LYS A 217 -11.42 7.29 2.46
CA LYS A 217 -12.73 6.61 2.41
C LYS A 217 -13.82 7.56 1.90
N ALA A 218 -13.82 8.81 2.34
CA ALA A 218 -14.80 9.82 1.94
C ALA A 218 -14.71 10.21 0.45
N GLU A 219 -13.56 10.04 -0.21
CA GLU A 219 -13.47 10.21 -1.67
C GLU A 219 -14.28 9.13 -2.43
N ASN A 220 -14.62 8.02 -1.76
CA ASN A 220 -15.48 6.94 -2.25
C ASN A 220 -15.06 6.36 -3.62
N ARG A 221 -13.74 6.30 -3.84
CA ARG A 221 -13.12 5.95 -5.14
C ARG A 221 -11.96 4.98 -5.02
N VAL A 222 -11.26 5.00 -3.89
CA VAL A 222 -10.04 4.21 -3.67
C VAL A 222 -10.06 3.66 -2.26
N MET A 223 -9.63 2.41 -2.13
CA MET A 223 -9.28 1.76 -0.89
C MET A 223 -7.82 1.32 -1.00
N HIS A 224 -7.01 1.61 0.01
CA HIS A 224 -5.57 1.33 0.00
C HIS A 224 -5.28 -0.17 -0.01
N ASN A 225 -6.02 -0.96 0.78
CA ASN A 225 -6.00 -2.44 0.81
C ASN A 225 -4.63 -3.10 1.13
N ASP A 226 -3.60 -2.31 1.44
CA ASP A 226 -2.29 -2.75 1.93
C ASP A 226 -1.80 -1.87 3.08
N ILE A 227 -2.56 -1.94 4.17
CA ILE A 227 -2.29 -1.11 5.35
C ILE A 227 -1.25 -1.79 6.22
N HIS A 228 -0.09 -1.16 6.24
CA HIS A 228 0.92 -1.39 7.25
C HIS A 228 1.50 -0.05 7.70
N ILE A 229 2.05 -0.01 8.92
CA ILE A 229 2.58 1.24 9.46
C ILE A 229 3.82 1.72 8.71
N ASP A 230 4.53 0.82 8.01
CA ASP A 230 5.69 1.23 7.21
C ASP A 230 5.29 2.04 5.96
N ASN A 231 4.04 1.90 5.49
CA ASN A 231 3.43 2.66 4.38
C ASN A 231 2.89 4.04 4.82
N ILE A 232 3.21 4.45 6.04
CA ILE A 232 2.85 5.76 6.58
C ILE A 232 4.14 6.53 6.83
N LEU A 233 4.42 7.52 5.99
CA LEU A 233 5.55 8.42 6.18
C LEU A 233 5.13 9.63 7.01
N LEU A 234 5.93 9.99 8.01
CA LEU A 234 5.75 11.22 8.77
C LEU A 234 6.71 12.29 8.25
N ARG A 235 6.18 13.40 7.75
CA ARG A 235 7.00 14.53 7.30
C ARG A 235 7.85 15.09 8.44
N ASP A 236 9.11 15.44 8.13
CA ASP A 236 10.01 16.03 9.13
C ASP A 236 9.55 17.41 9.61
N SER A 237 8.76 18.13 8.80
CA SER A 237 8.28 19.48 9.11
C SER A 237 7.31 19.54 10.29
N ASP A 238 6.36 18.61 10.35
CA ASP A 238 5.19 18.71 11.22
C ASP A 238 4.61 17.35 11.65
N ARG A 239 5.27 16.25 11.28
CA ARG A 239 4.78 14.87 11.50
C ARG A 239 3.37 14.66 10.95
N SER A 240 3.02 15.35 9.85
CA SER A 240 1.83 15.00 9.07
C SER A 240 2.05 13.66 8.35
N PRO A 241 1.03 12.79 8.31
CA PRO A 241 1.14 11.49 7.64
C PRO A 241 0.92 11.60 6.13
N ASP A 242 1.80 10.99 5.35
CA ASP A 242 1.61 10.67 3.95
C ASP A 242 1.49 9.16 3.77
N LEU A 243 0.40 8.73 3.16
CA LEU A 243 0.16 7.33 2.80
C LEU A 243 0.83 7.05 1.47
N ILE A 244 1.58 5.95 1.41
CA ILE A 244 2.35 5.53 0.24
C ILE A 244 2.01 4.10 -0.14
N ASP A 245 2.36 3.73 -1.36
CA ASP A 245 2.30 2.36 -1.88
C ASP A 245 0.87 1.84 -2.15
N PHE A 246 0.27 2.34 -3.22
CA PHE A 246 -1.08 1.95 -3.65
C PHE A 246 -1.07 0.77 -4.64
N GLY A 247 -0.02 -0.05 -4.65
CA GLY A 247 0.10 -1.19 -5.58
C GLY A 247 -1.06 -2.19 -5.48
N TRP A 248 -1.59 -2.38 -4.28
CA TRP A 248 -2.67 -3.32 -3.97
C TRP A 248 -4.04 -2.66 -3.80
N ALA A 249 -4.16 -1.38 -4.15
CA ALA A 249 -5.38 -0.62 -3.94
C ALA A 249 -6.58 -1.24 -4.70
N LEU A 250 -7.79 -1.05 -4.17
CA LEU A 250 -9.01 -1.26 -4.93
C LEU A 250 -9.48 0.09 -5.44
N THR A 251 -9.74 0.18 -6.75
CA THR A 251 -10.23 1.40 -7.40
C THR A 251 -11.64 1.20 -7.91
N ARG A 252 -12.51 2.16 -7.64
CA ARG A 252 -13.89 2.14 -8.11
C ARG A 252 -13.94 2.40 -9.61
N GLU A 253 -14.50 1.46 -10.37
CA GLU A 253 -14.63 1.59 -11.81
C GLU A 253 -15.63 2.69 -12.21
N PRO A 254 -15.42 3.37 -13.35
CA PRO A 254 -16.41 4.29 -13.89
C PRO A 254 -17.74 3.58 -14.17
N GLY A 255 -18.80 4.02 -13.49
CA GLY A 255 -20.15 3.46 -13.66
C GLY A 255 -20.55 2.40 -12.64
N MET A 256 -19.62 1.96 -11.78
CA MET A 256 -19.93 1.06 -10.66
C MET A 256 -20.89 1.74 -9.67
N SER A 257 -22.00 1.08 -9.36
CA SER A 257 -22.99 1.55 -8.40
C SER A 257 -22.43 1.66 -6.98
N GLU A 258 -23.15 2.32 -6.09
CA GLU A 258 -22.75 2.43 -4.69
C GLU A 258 -22.78 1.08 -3.99
N GLU A 259 -23.82 0.28 -4.22
CA GLU A 259 -23.97 -1.08 -3.69
C GLU A 259 -22.84 -2.01 -4.16
N GLU A 260 -22.53 -2.04 -5.46
CA GLU A 260 -21.43 -2.86 -5.99
C GLU A 260 -20.07 -2.44 -5.42
N TRP A 261 -19.85 -1.14 -5.24
CA TRP A 261 -18.62 -0.65 -4.62
C TRP A 261 -18.56 -1.04 -3.14
N GLU A 262 -19.64 -0.82 -2.39
CA GLU A 262 -19.76 -1.20 -0.97
C GLU A 262 -19.51 -2.68 -0.76
N ASP A 263 -20.10 -3.55 -1.59
CA ASP A 263 -19.87 -5.00 -1.56
C ASP A 263 -18.41 -5.34 -1.85
N SER A 264 -17.80 -4.68 -2.84
CA SER A 264 -16.38 -4.87 -3.18
C SER A 264 -15.45 -4.48 -2.02
N VAL A 265 -15.82 -3.46 -1.23
CA VAL A 265 -15.00 -2.96 -0.11
C VAL A 265 -15.39 -3.52 1.25
N ALA A 266 -16.53 -4.22 1.37
CA ALA A 266 -17.08 -4.68 2.64
C ALA A 266 -16.11 -5.59 3.41
N GLY A 267 -15.35 -6.42 2.71
CA GLY A 267 -14.34 -7.32 3.27
C GLY A 267 -13.00 -6.68 3.65
N SER A 268 -12.66 -5.53 3.05
CA SER A 268 -11.32 -4.94 3.08
C SER A 268 -11.27 -3.58 3.81
N GLN A 269 -11.99 -3.43 4.92
CA GLN A 269 -12.13 -2.12 5.57
C GLN A 269 -10.81 -1.54 6.11
N ASP A 270 -10.17 -0.68 5.32
CA ASP A 270 -8.94 0.05 5.64
C ASP A 270 -8.93 0.62 7.07
N THR A 271 -10.01 1.32 7.45
CA THR A 271 -10.15 1.94 8.77
C THR A 271 -10.09 0.93 9.93
N ARG A 272 -10.53 -0.32 9.70
CA ARG A 272 -10.42 -1.41 10.68
C ARG A 272 -8.98 -1.89 10.78
N PHE A 273 -8.31 -2.08 9.65
CA PHE A 273 -6.92 -2.56 9.61
C PHE A 273 -5.95 -1.53 10.22
N VAL A 274 -6.05 -0.25 9.85
CA VAL A 274 -5.18 0.78 10.45
C VAL A 274 -5.40 0.92 11.94
N ARG A 275 -6.66 0.82 12.41
CA ARG A 275 -6.96 0.84 13.85
C ARG A 275 -6.27 -0.31 14.57
N ARG A 276 -6.30 -1.52 14.00
CA ARG A 276 -5.60 -2.69 14.54
C ARG A 276 -4.08 -2.47 14.55
N ALA A 277 -3.52 -1.96 13.46
CA ALA A 277 -2.10 -1.67 13.34
C ALA A 277 -1.62 -0.65 14.39
N LEU A 278 -2.37 0.43 14.59
CA LEU A 278 -2.08 1.46 15.59
C LEU A 278 -2.16 0.95 17.05
N MET A 279 -2.95 -0.09 17.31
CA MET A 279 -3.04 -0.72 18.64
C MET A 279 -2.07 -1.90 18.81
N SER A 280 -1.32 -2.27 17.77
CA SER A 280 -0.43 -3.44 17.81
C SER A 280 0.73 -3.21 18.76
N LYS A 281 1.02 -4.22 19.59
CA LYS A 281 2.22 -4.23 20.46
C LYS A 281 3.51 -4.41 19.68
N GLU A 282 3.43 -5.05 18.51
CA GLU A 282 4.57 -5.29 17.62
C GLU A 282 5.32 -4.00 17.26
N HIS A 283 4.58 -2.89 17.21
CA HIS A 283 5.10 -1.59 16.82
C HIS A 283 4.99 -0.52 17.92
N GLY A 284 4.94 -0.94 19.19
CA GLY A 284 5.01 -0.04 20.34
C GLY A 284 3.70 0.67 20.72
N VAL A 285 2.55 0.18 20.25
CA VAL A 285 1.19 0.69 20.54
C VAL A 285 1.10 2.20 20.30
N TRP A 286 0.81 2.63 19.07
CA TRP A 286 0.63 4.04 18.72
C TRP A 286 -0.59 4.68 19.38
N ARG A 287 -1.66 3.90 19.55
CA ARG A 287 -2.92 4.35 20.13
C ARG A 287 -3.34 3.43 21.27
N ARG A 288 -3.44 3.99 22.49
CA ARG A 288 -3.95 3.26 23.67
C ARG A 288 -5.48 3.32 23.76
N LYS A 289 -6.06 4.43 23.28
CA LYS A 289 -7.49 4.72 23.36
C LYS A 289 -8.24 3.98 22.27
N GLN A 290 -8.99 2.95 22.65
CA GLN A 290 -9.88 2.27 21.71
C GLN A 290 -11.21 3.01 21.68
N THR A 291 -11.64 3.56 20.55
CA THR A 291 -13.00 4.10 20.41
C THR A 291 -14.01 2.96 20.62
N PRO A 292 -15.00 3.15 21.51
CA PRO A 292 -16.00 2.12 21.81
C PRO A 292 -16.86 1.82 20.58
N LEU A 293 -17.25 0.55 20.40
CA LEU A 293 -18.36 0.21 19.50
C LEU A 293 -19.67 0.73 20.10
N PRO A 294 -20.70 1.00 19.28
CA PRO A 294 -22.03 1.27 19.80
C PRO A 294 -22.44 0.25 20.87
N MET A 295 -23.09 0.74 21.93
CA MET A 295 -23.34 -0.07 23.14
C MET A 295 -24.09 -1.38 22.87
N PHE A 296 -24.94 -1.43 21.84
CA PHE A 296 -25.69 -2.63 21.44
C PHE A 296 -24.82 -3.79 20.93
N HIS A 297 -23.52 -3.57 20.69
CA HIS A 297 -22.56 -4.63 20.38
C HIS A 297 -22.03 -5.37 21.61
N TYR A 298 -22.39 -4.94 22.83
CA TYR A 298 -21.90 -5.50 24.07
C TYR A 298 -23.03 -6.07 24.92
N SER A 299 -22.78 -7.23 25.54
CA SER A 299 -23.48 -7.58 26.77
C SER A 299 -23.02 -6.66 27.91
N PRO A 300 -23.81 -6.45 28.97
CA PRO A 300 -23.41 -5.60 30.10
C PRO A 300 -22.06 -6.00 30.70
N LEU A 301 -21.78 -7.30 30.84
CA LEU A 301 -20.47 -7.79 31.29
C LEU A 301 -19.34 -7.31 30.37
N SER A 302 -19.48 -7.58 29.06
CA SER A 302 -18.44 -7.29 28.07
C SER A 302 -18.17 -5.79 27.94
N TRP A 303 -19.20 -4.96 28.13
CA TRP A 303 -19.07 -3.50 28.18
C TRP A 303 -18.27 -3.06 29.40
N ASN A 304 -18.64 -3.51 30.60
CA ASN A 304 -17.96 -3.14 31.83
C ASN A 304 -16.48 -3.57 31.80
N GLU A 305 -16.21 -4.80 31.36
CA GLU A 305 -14.84 -5.28 31.16
C GLU A 305 -14.05 -4.45 30.15
N TYR A 306 -14.68 -4.07 29.03
CA TYR A 306 -14.05 -3.23 28.02
C TYR A 306 -13.66 -1.86 28.59
N VAL A 307 -14.55 -1.20 29.34
CA VAL A 307 -14.29 0.12 29.95
C VAL A 307 -13.20 0.02 31.02
N GLU A 308 -13.23 -1.00 31.87
CA GLU A 308 -12.23 -1.18 32.93
C GLU A 308 -10.84 -1.57 32.41
N ARG A 309 -10.75 -2.20 31.23
CA ARG A 309 -9.48 -2.46 30.56
C ARG A 309 -8.86 -1.20 29.93
N GLN A 310 -9.61 -0.09 29.84
CA GLN A 310 -9.06 1.15 29.31
C GLN A 310 -8.09 1.82 30.29
N PRO A 311 -7.07 2.55 29.80
CA PRO A 311 -6.21 3.38 30.63
C PRO A 311 -7.00 4.35 31.52
N ASP A 312 -6.56 4.54 32.77
CA ASP A 312 -7.28 5.34 33.78
C ASP A 312 -7.59 6.78 33.34
N ASP A 313 -6.65 7.43 32.67
CA ASP A 313 -6.79 8.76 32.10
C ASP A 313 -7.90 8.79 31.03
N TYR A 314 -7.87 7.84 30.09
CA TYR A 314 -8.90 7.72 29.06
C TYR A 314 -10.26 7.35 29.65
N ARG A 315 -10.29 6.40 30.59
CA ARG A 315 -11.52 5.94 31.25
C ARG A 315 -12.25 7.11 31.91
N LYS A 316 -11.54 7.93 32.69
CA LYS A 316 -12.10 9.12 33.35
C LYS A 316 -12.59 10.17 32.36
N GLN A 317 -11.87 10.34 31.24
CA GLN A 317 -12.19 11.31 30.20
C GLN A 317 -13.41 10.90 29.35
N ALA A 318 -13.56 9.62 29.04
CA ALA A 318 -14.54 9.14 28.06
C ALA A 318 -15.78 8.48 28.68
N PHE A 319 -15.69 8.03 29.93
CA PHE A 319 -16.76 7.30 30.59
C PHE A 319 -17.10 7.91 31.95
N GLU A 320 -18.35 7.73 32.36
CA GLU A 320 -18.82 8.05 33.70
C GLU A 320 -19.52 6.84 34.31
N GLY A 321 -19.38 6.69 35.62
CA GLY A 321 -20.06 5.63 36.36
C GLY A 321 -21.57 5.88 36.41
N VAL A 322 -22.36 4.83 36.26
CA VAL A 322 -23.82 4.90 36.41
C VAL A 322 -24.17 4.75 37.89
N SER A 323 -24.54 5.86 38.54
CA SER A 323 -24.93 5.88 39.95
C SER A 323 -26.16 4.99 40.21
N GLY A 324 -26.13 4.22 41.31
CA GLY A 324 -27.23 3.33 41.71
C GLY A 324 -27.11 1.88 41.21
N THR A 325 -25.97 1.52 40.63
CA THR A 325 -25.63 0.15 40.19
C THR A 325 -24.79 -0.64 41.21
N ASP A 326 -24.65 -0.12 42.44
CA ASP A 326 -24.03 -0.80 43.60
C ASP A 326 -24.87 -1.97 44.15
N TRP A 327 -25.95 -2.34 43.44
CA TRP A 327 -26.70 -3.55 43.77
C TRP A 327 -25.83 -4.79 43.56
N GLU A 328 -25.86 -5.72 44.51
CA GLU A 328 -25.25 -7.06 44.46
C GLU A 328 -25.74 -7.94 43.28
N GLY A 329 -26.46 -7.38 42.32
CA GLY A 329 -26.80 -8.03 41.07
C GLY A 329 -25.53 -8.29 40.27
N THR A 330 -25.35 -9.52 39.84
CA THR A 330 -24.18 -9.97 39.07
C THR A 330 -23.87 -8.98 37.97
N ARG A 331 -22.61 -8.50 37.95
CA ARG A 331 -21.97 -7.60 36.96
C ARG A 331 -22.30 -7.91 35.50
N GLU A 332 -22.80 -9.11 35.27
CA GLU A 332 -23.30 -9.66 34.02
C GLU A 332 -24.58 -8.99 33.49
N ASN A 333 -25.38 -8.37 34.37
CA ASN A 333 -26.73 -7.91 34.06
C ASN A 333 -26.92 -6.40 34.07
N VAL A 334 -25.93 -5.61 34.50
CA VAL A 334 -26.07 -4.15 34.68
C VAL A 334 -24.88 -3.40 34.08
N LEU A 335 -25.15 -2.31 33.36
CA LEU A 335 -24.13 -1.42 32.83
C LEU A 335 -23.64 -0.49 33.95
N GLN A 336 -22.37 -0.63 34.35
CA GLN A 336 -21.74 0.18 35.40
C GLN A 336 -21.15 1.48 34.84
N TRP A 337 -20.95 1.53 33.53
CA TRP A 337 -20.32 2.65 32.83
C TRP A 337 -21.23 3.15 31.71
N ARG A 338 -21.23 4.45 31.46
CA ARG A 338 -21.80 5.05 30.24
C ARG A 338 -20.78 5.97 29.58
N VAL A 339 -20.88 6.10 28.26
CA VAL A 339 -20.07 7.05 27.49
C VAL A 339 -20.51 8.48 27.82
N ARG A 340 -19.54 9.36 28.05
CA ARG A 340 -19.81 10.78 28.29
C ARG A 340 -20.34 11.47 27.02
N PRO A 341 -21.25 12.45 27.13
CA PRO A 341 -21.69 13.23 25.98
C PRO A 341 -20.51 13.86 25.21
N GLY A 342 -20.53 13.78 23.89
CA GLY A 342 -19.48 14.34 23.02
C GLY A 342 -18.31 13.41 22.69
N VAL A 343 -18.30 12.19 23.24
CA VAL A 343 -17.34 11.14 22.83
C VAL A 343 -17.94 10.35 21.66
N SER A 344 -17.25 10.34 20.52
CA SER A 344 -17.68 9.63 19.31
C SER A 344 -17.63 8.11 19.45
N TRP A 345 -18.52 7.42 18.73
CA TRP A 345 -18.49 5.95 18.60
C TRP A 345 -17.63 5.51 17.41
N ARG A 346 -17.35 4.21 17.33
CA ARG A 346 -16.52 3.63 16.27
C ARG A 346 -17.12 3.75 14.85
N ASP A 347 -18.45 3.84 14.77
CA ASP A 347 -19.22 3.86 13.53
C ASP A 347 -19.77 5.26 13.19
N ASP A 348 -19.40 6.27 13.98
CA ASP A 348 -19.48 7.70 13.62
C ASP A 348 -18.21 8.10 12.83
#